data_AF-A0A0C2VF66-F1
#
_entry.id   AF-A0A0C2VF66-F1
#
_cell.length_a   1.000
_cell.length_b   1.000
_cell.length_c   1.000
_cell.angle_alpha   90.00
_cell.angle_beta   90.00
_cell.angle_gamma   90.00
#
_symmetry.space_group_name_H-M   'P 1'
#
loop_
_entity.id
_entity.type
_entity.pdbx_description
1 polymer ?
#
loop_
_entity_poly.entity_id
_entity_poly.type
_entity_poly.pdbx_seq_one_letter_code
_entity_poly.pdbx_strand_id
1 'polypeptide(L)' 'MEKAMQSAHGVGYEIYMRKHDVRMEVEFKREKEYKKGRLLVADLDSKLHSNI' A
#
# COMPACT_ATOMS: atom_id res chain seq x y z
N MET A 1 7.68 10.75 7.52
CA MET A 1 6.36 10.50 6.91
C MET A 1 6.03 11.52 5.82
N GLU A 2 6.18 12.83 6.07
CA GLU A 2 5.93 13.92 5.10
C GLU A 2 6.43 13.64 3.66
N LYS A 3 7.75 13.44 3.49
CA LYS A 3 8.34 13.20 2.17
C LYS A 3 7.75 11.98 1.45
N ALA A 4 7.51 10.90 2.19
CA ALA A 4 6.95 9.66 1.64
C ALA A 4 5.47 9.81 1.26
N MET A 5 4.69 10.54 2.07
CA MET A 5 3.30 10.86 1.79
C MET A 5 3.18 11.72 0.52
N GLN A 6 4.01 12.75 0.40
CA GLN A 6 4.04 13.61 -0.77
C GLN A 6 4.46 12.83 -2.03
N SER A 7 5.48 11.97 -1.93
CA SER A 7 5.96 11.20 -3.08
C SER A 7 5.01 10.09 -3.53
N ALA A 8 4.37 9.37 -2.59
CA ALA A 8 3.55 8.21 -2.89
C ALA A 8 2.07 8.54 -3.13
N HIS A 9 1.57 9.60 -2.49
CA HIS A 9 0.14 9.92 -2.47
C HIS A 9 -0.17 11.37 -2.86
N GLY A 10 0.85 12.20 -3.12
CA GLY A 10 0.68 13.59 -3.55
C GLY A 10 0.15 14.53 -2.46
N VAL A 11 0.09 14.06 -1.21
CA VAL A 11 -0.46 14.82 -0.08
C VAL A 11 0.56 14.90 1.06
N GLY A 12 0.60 16.05 1.73
CA GLY A 12 1.39 16.21 2.96
C GLY A 12 0.79 15.46 4.14
N TYR A 13 1.61 15.20 5.16
CA TYR A 13 1.19 14.47 6.36
C TYR A 13 0.11 15.23 7.14
N GLU A 14 0.21 16.55 7.23
CA GLU A 14 -0.77 17.38 7.94
C GLU A 14 -2.17 17.30 7.29
N ILE A 15 -2.25 17.31 5.96
CA ILE A 15 -3.50 17.17 5.20
C ILE A 15 -4.09 15.78 5.44
N TYR A 16 -3.28 14.74 5.32
CA TYR A 16 -3.68 13.37 5.63
C TYR A 16 -4.22 13.21 7.06
N MET A 17 -3.61 13.85 8.05
CA MET A 17 -4.05 13.75 9.44
C MET A 17 -5.36 14.48 9.73
N ARG A 18 -5.60 15.63 9.08
CA ARG A 18 -6.77 16.47 9.36
C ARG A 18 -7.99 16.16 8.49
N LYS A 19 -7.79 15.65 7.27
CA LYS A 19 -8.86 15.41 6.30
C LYS A 19 -9.17 13.92 6.22
N HIS A 20 -10.30 13.52 6.80
CA HIS A 20 -10.71 12.12 6.90
C HIS A 20 -10.88 11.45 5.53
N ASP A 21 -11.51 12.14 4.58
CA ASP A 21 -11.69 11.73 3.20
C ASP A 21 -10.34 11.42 2.51
N VAL A 22 -9.36 12.33 2.65
CA VAL A 22 -8.00 12.14 2.12
C VAL A 22 -7.34 10.91 2.75
N ARG A 23 -7.48 10.75 4.08
CA ARG A 23 -6.95 9.57 4.78
C ARG A 23 -7.57 8.28 4.26
N MET A 24 -8.89 8.25 4.06
CA MET A 24 -9.57 7.04 3.55
C MET A 24 -9.10 6.67 2.14
N GLU A 25 -8.85 7.64 1.27
CA GLU A 25 -8.31 7.37 -0.06
C GLU A 25 -6.90 6.76 0.01
N VAL A 26 -6.04 7.32 0.87
CA VAL A 26 -4.67 6.82 1.08
C VAL A 26 -4.70 5.38 1.63
N GLU A 27 -5.48 5.13 2.68
CA GLU A 27 -5.56 3.81 3.30
C GLU A 27 -6.21 2.76 2.38
N PHE A 28 -7.19 3.16 1.55
CA PHE A 28 -7.75 2.29 0.53
C PHE A 28 -6.70 1.84 -0.49
N LYS A 29 -5.85 2.76 -0.97
CA LYS A 29 -4.76 2.43 -1.89
C LYS A 29 -3.73 1.50 -1.24
N ARG A 30 -3.35 1.80 0.02
CA ARG A 30 -2.43 0.97 0.80
C ARG A 30 -2.92 -0.46 0.96
N GLU A 31 -4.20 -0.63 1.32
CA GLU A 31 -4.80 -1.95 1.48
C GLU A 31 -4.82 -2.73 0.16
N LYS A 32 -5.13 -2.06 -0.95
CA LYS A 32 -5.11 -2.68 -2.28
C LYS A 32 -3.71 -3.15 -2.67
N GLU A 33 -2.68 -2.33 -2.43
CA GLU A 33 -1.28 -2.67 -2.70
C GLU A 33 -0.80 -3.82 -1.81
N TYR A 34 -1.15 -3.81 -0.53
CA TYR A 34 -0.84 -4.88 0.42
C TYR A 34 -1.43 -6.22 -0.05
N LYS A 35 -2.72 -6.26 -0.40
CA LYS A 35 -3.37 -7.47 -0.94
C LYS A 35 -2.69 -7.97 -2.20
N LYS A 36 -2.37 -7.07 -3.14
CA LYS A 36 -1.65 -7.44 -4.36
C LYS A 36 -0.28 -8.03 -4.05
N GLY A 37 0.47 -7.42 -3.13
CA GLY A 37 1.77 -7.93 -2.69
C GLY A 37 1.67 -9.32 -2.07
N ARG A 38 0.68 -9.54 -1.19
CA ARG A 38 0.43 -10.85 -0.57
C ARG A 38 0.12 -11.94 -1.60
N LEU A 39 -0.66 -11.63 -2.62
CA LEU A 39 -0.96 -12.58 -3.70
C LEU A 39 0.29 -12.92 -4.53
N LEU A 40 1.14 -11.93 -4.83
CA LEU A 40 2.38 -12.16 -5.56
C LEU A 40 3.38 -13.02 -4.78
N VAL A 41 3.52 -12.77 -3.48
CA VAL A 41 4.37 -13.58 -2.60
C VAL A 41 3.85 -15.02 -2.55
N ALA A 42 2.54 -15.22 -2.35
CA ALA A 42 1.95 -16.55 -2.33
C ALA A 42 2.13 -17.32 -3.66
N ASP A 43 2.01 -16.63 -4.80
CA ASP A 43 2.26 -17.21 -6.12
C ASP A 43 3.73 -17.62 -6.30
N LEU A 44 4.67 -16.78 -5.85
CA LEU A 44 6.10 -17.09 -5.89
C LEU A 44 6.45 -18.28 -4.99
N ASP A 45 5.95 -18.29 -3.75
CA ASP A 45 6.17 -19.38 -2.79
C ASP A 45 5.61 -20.69 -3.34
N SER A 46 4.40 -20.66 -3.93
CA SER A 46 3.80 -21.85 -4.56
C SER A 46 4.68 -22.40 -5.68
N LYS A 47 5.27 -21.55 -6.52
CA LYS A 47 6.13 -21.98 -7.65
C LYS A 47 7.48 -22.51 -7.18
N LEU A 48 8.03 -21.97 -6.10
CA LEU A 48 9.28 -22.47 -5.52
C LEU A 48 9.06 -23.86 -4.91
N HIS A 49 7.97 -24.04 -4.18
CA HIS A 49 7.65 -25.31 -3.54
C HIS A 49 7.10 -26.39 -4.50
N SER A 50 6.49 -26.01 -5.62
CA SER A 50 6.02 -26.97 -6.63
C SER A 50 7.12 -27.56 -7.52
N ASN A 51 8.32 -26.97 -7.51
CA ASN A 51 9.48 -27.39 -8.32
C ASN A 51 10.50 -28.23 -7.52
N ILE A 52 10.12 -28.68 -6.32
CA ILE A 52 10.86 -29.60 -5.45
C ILE A 52 9.99 -30.85 -5.26
#